data_AF-A0A6N8ZBX6-F1
#
_entry.id   AF-A0A6N8ZBX6-F1
#
_cell.length_a   1.000
_cell.length_b   1.000
_cell.length_c   1.000
_cell.angle_alpha   90.00
_cell.angle_beta   90.00
_cell.angle_gamma   90.00
#
_symmetry.space_group_name_H-M   'P 1'
#
loop_
_entity.id
_entity.type
_entity.pdbx_description
1 polymer ?
#
loop_
_entity_poly.entity_id
_entity_poly.type
_entity_poly.pdbx_seq_one_letter_code
_entity_poly.pdbx_strand_id
1 'polypeptide(L)'
;MEQVRVCRFCGYIEAAVGSDRCANCEAFSGMISVSRAEAERLSRSRRFDFLRSRLLLPGIALAVTAVLAFWVSWNYLGLAPNPPAASTNVAPTLDPSDWPQARRTGEGAGFTPNPVPYPHEVKWSYNSGAPLLNAPAVAGDLVYLTMETGKLVALDRTTGLLVWEHVTGFPSSSTPAVAGELVVYAIRPGRILALNAMTGAVQWDRDMGSPILASPVVRDGTVYIGVGDNNLYALDISSGVVLWSFATDDWVIAAVCLTDNAVVVVSKDNLLHVVDTNTGRRTLVYDTGRARQILGGPATQADRVYVGSQKGRVWAIDWRERSLPWDRFNLFWKTTFHVWGWLSHPPSQRGSVWGAQVEGDVAQSPAVADGRVYVASVSGVVSALGASSGEVLWQTDMGSPVTAAPTVAGTTVLVGTESGTVAGLDASNGQLSWGFETGGKITGSPVVAGTTLYVVSHDGNLYALEAVP
;
A
#
# COMPACT_ATOMS: atom_id res chain seq x y z
N MET A 1 77.01 18.41 -24.33
CA MET A 1 75.81 18.25 -23.48
C MET A 1 75.13 16.96 -23.89
N GLU A 2 75.09 15.97 -23.00
CA GLU A 2 74.45 14.69 -23.27
C GLU A 2 72.94 14.92 -23.47
N GLN A 3 72.45 14.67 -24.68
CA GLN A 3 71.01 14.70 -24.96
C GLN A 3 70.41 13.35 -24.63
N VAL A 4 69.25 13.36 -23.99
CA VAL A 4 68.49 12.17 -23.62
C VAL A 4 67.03 12.37 -24.01
N ARG A 5 66.27 11.28 -24.19
CA ARG A 5 64.83 11.38 -24.49
C ARG A 5 64.00 11.19 -23.22
N VAL A 6 62.97 11.99 -23.04
CA VAL A 6 62.00 11.86 -21.94
C VAL A 6 60.57 11.76 -22.46
N CYS A 7 59.76 10.87 -21.87
CA CYS A 7 58.35 10.73 -22.21
C CYS A 7 57.52 11.86 -21.59
N ARG A 8 56.78 12.61 -22.42
CA ARG A 8 55.83 13.65 -22.01
C ARG A 8 54.67 13.14 -21.16
N PHE A 9 54.35 11.85 -21.26
CA PHE A 9 53.23 11.24 -20.55
C PHE A 9 53.63 10.58 -19.22
N CYS A 10 54.67 9.73 -19.22
CA CYS A 10 55.07 8.99 -18.01
C CYS A 10 56.37 9.44 -17.35
N GLY A 11 57.11 10.38 -17.97
CA GLY A 11 58.38 10.86 -17.44
C GLY A 11 59.54 9.87 -17.52
N TYR A 12 59.38 8.73 -18.20
CA TYR A 12 60.46 7.76 -18.41
C TYR A 12 61.59 8.36 -19.26
N ILE A 13 62.85 8.17 -18.85
CA ILE A 13 64.05 8.68 -19.52
C ILE A 13 64.78 7.51 -20.18
N GLU A 14 65.19 7.68 -21.43
CA GLU A 14 66.00 6.71 -22.18
C GLU A 14 67.13 7.38 -22.96
N ALA A 15 68.04 6.56 -23.49
CA ALA A 15 69.16 7.02 -24.31
C ALA A 15 68.68 7.72 -25.60
N ALA A 16 69.52 8.59 -26.18
CA ALA A 16 69.16 9.46 -27.31
C ALA A 16 68.65 8.74 -28.56
N VAL A 17 68.98 7.46 -28.73
CA VAL A 17 68.65 6.64 -29.90
C VAL A 17 67.64 5.57 -29.48
N GLY A 18 66.42 5.67 -29.99
CA GLY A 18 65.30 4.79 -29.61
C GLY A 18 64.10 4.98 -30.52
N SER A 19 63.11 4.09 -30.39
CA SER A 19 61.85 4.18 -31.15
C SER A 19 61.01 5.39 -30.71
N ASP A 20 60.04 5.83 -31.51
CA ASP A 20 59.12 6.89 -31.08
C ASP A 20 58.10 6.43 -30.02
N ARG A 21 58.04 5.12 -29.73
CA ARG A 21 57.26 4.54 -28.63
C ARG A 21 58.04 4.57 -27.32
N CYS A 22 57.41 5.05 -26.26
CA CYS A 22 57.96 4.98 -24.92
C CYS A 22 57.96 3.54 -24.38
N ALA A 23 59.09 3.03 -23.90
CA ALA A 23 59.19 1.66 -23.38
C ALA A 23 58.36 1.37 -22.09
N ASN A 24 57.95 2.40 -21.34
CA ASN A 24 57.22 2.22 -20.07
C ASN A 24 55.69 2.35 -20.21
N CYS A 25 55.21 3.24 -21.10
CA CYS A 25 53.78 3.49 -21.26
C CYS A 25 53.28 3.30 -22.70
N GLU A 26 54.14 2.85 -23.62
CA GLU A 26 53.87 2.52 -25.02
C GLU A 26 53.28 3.66 -25.88
N ALA A 27 53.28 4.89 -25.36
CA ALA A 27 52.75 6.05 -26.08
C ALA A 27 53.55 6.32 -27.35
N PHE A 28 52.86 6.38 -28.50
CA PHE A 28 53.44 6.40 -29.85
C PHE A 28 54.16 7.69 -30.25
N SER A 29 53.86 8.82 -29.60
CA SER A 29 54.40 10.15 -29.95
C SER A 29 54.82 10.96 -28.72
N GLY A 30 55.20 10.26 -27.65
CA GLY A 30 55.44 10.88 -26.34
C GLY A 30 56.87 11.35 -26.09
N MET A 31 57.86 10.93 -26.89
CA MET A 31 59.28 11.12 -26.57
C MET A 31 59.83 12.44 -27.12
N ILE A 32 60.50 13.22 -26.28
CA ILE A 32 61.22 14.44 -26.68
C ILE A 32 62.69 14.40 -26.28
N SER A 33 63.56 14.91 -27.16
CA SER A 33 64.99 15.03 -26.91
C SER A 33 65.28 16.36 -26.21
N VAL A 34 65.83 16.30 -25.00
CA VAL A 34 66.18 17.48 -24.19
C VAL A 34 67.52 17.26 -23.48
N SER A 35 68.04 18.29 -22.81
CA SER A 35 69.24 18.13 -21.98
C SER A 35 68.95 17.21 -20.77
N ARG A 36 69.96 16.48 -20.28
CA ARG A 36 69.79 15.55 -19.14
C ARG A 36 69.21 16.21 -17.88
N ALA A 37 69.65 17.42 -17.54
CA ALA A 37 69.12 18.16 -16.40
C ALA A 37 67.63 18.52 -16.57
N GLU A 38 67.21 18.85 -17.80
CA GLU A 38 65.82 19.17 -18.13
C GLU A 38 64.94 17.91 -18.18
N ALA A 39 65.47 16.78 -18.68
CA ALA A 39 64.81 15.47 -18.65
C ALA A 39 64.52 15.01 -17.22
N GLU A 40 65.47 15.17 -16.29
CA GLU A 40 65.26 14.82 -14.88
C GLU A 40 64.18 15.69 -14.21
N ARG A 41 64.14 16.99 -14.54
CA ARG A 41 63.08 17.90 -14.05
C ARG A 41 61.70 17.51 -14.56
N LEU A 42 61.58 17.24 -15.86
CA LEU A 42 60.34 16.81 -16.50
C LEU A 42 59.90 15.43 -16.01
N SER A 43 60.84 14.50 -15.81
CA SER A 43 60.59 13.17 -15.28
C SER A 43 59.99 13.22 -13.87
N ARG A 44 60.56 14.02 -12.96
CA ARG A 44 60.03 14.18 -11.58
C ARG A 44 58.60 14.71 -11.57
N SER A 45 58.29 15.70 -12.41
CA SER A 45 56.93 16.25 -12.52
C SER A 45 55.95 15.24 -13.13
N ARG A 46 56.30 14.61 -14.25
CA ARG A 46 55.39 13.74 -15.00
C ARG A 46 55.20 12.37 -14.37
N ARG A 47 56.22 11.82 -13.68
CA ARG A 47 56.12 10.52 -13.01
C ARG A 47 55.08 10.55 -11.88
N PHE A 48 54.99 11.65 -11.15
CA PHE A 48 53.96 11.83 -10.13
C PHE A 48 52.56 11.88 -10.75
N ASP A 49 52.35 12.70 -11.78
CA ASP A 49 51.06 12.80 -12.48
C ASP A 49 50.65 11.48 -13.17
N PHE A 50 51.62 10.74 -13.70
CA PHE A 50 51.41 9.44 -14.34
C PHE A 50 51.02 8.36 -13.32
N LEU A 51 51.72 8.27 -12.19
CA LEU A 51 51.35 7.36 -11.10
C LEU A 51 49.99 7.75 -10.50
N ARG A 52 49.77 9.06 -10.31
CA ARG A 52 48.51 9.60 -9.83
C ARG A 52 47.34 9.23 -10.74
N SER A 53 47.46 9.42 -12.05
CA SER A 53 46.39 9.06 -13.00
C SER A 53 46.20 7.55 -13.13
N ARG A 54 47.28 6.75 -13.09
CA ARG A 54 47.22 5.29 -13.21
C ARG A 54 46.71 4.58 -11.94
N LEU A 55 46.79 5.21 -10.77
CA LEU A 55 46.31 4.64 -9.50
C LEU A 55 45.04 5.32 -8.97
N LEU A 56 44.91 6.64 -9.07
CA LEU A 56 43.74 7.35 -8.54
C LEU A 56 42.48 7.09 -9.35
N LEU A 57 42.53 7.10 -10.68
CA LEU A 57 41.32 6.87 -11.49
C LEU A 57 40.73 5.47 -11.27
N PRO A 58 41.51 4.37 -11.35
CA PRO A 58 40.97 3.05 -11.02
C PRO A 58 40.64 2.90 -9.53
N GLY A 59 41.38 3.57 -8.63
CA GLY A 59 41.06 3.59 -7.20
C GLY A 59 39.72 4.28 -6.88
N ILE A 60 39.45 5.42 -7.52
CA ILE A 60 38.16 6.13 -7.43
C ILE A 60 37.06 5.27 -8.04
N ALA A 61 37.28 4.69 -9.23
CA ALA A 61 36.30 3.81 -9.86
C ALA A 61 35.97 2.60 -8.96
N LEU A 62 36.97 1.96 -8.35
CA LEU A 62 36.79 0.87 -7.41
C LEU A 62 36.05 1.30 -6.14
N ALA A 63 36.37 2.48 -5.60
CA ALA A 63 35.68 3.03 -4.44
C ALA A 63 34.21 3.32 -4.77
N VAL A 64 33.92 3.92 -5.93
CA VAL A 64 32.56 4.19 -6.38
C VAL A 64 31.79 2.89 -6.60
N THR A 65 32.38 1.87 -7.23
CA THR A 65 31.71 0.58 -7.41
C THR A 65 31.49 -0.14 -6.09
N ALA A 66 32.43 -0.09 -5.14
CA ALA A 66 32.25 -0.65 -3.81
C ALA A 66 31.14 0.06 -3.03
N VAL A 67 31.08 1.41 -3.08
CA VAL A 67 30.01 2.19 -2.46
C VAL A 67 28.66 1.88 -3.10
N LEU A 68 28.59 1.81 -4.43
CA LEU A 68 27.37 1.44 -5.14
C LEU A 68 26.95 0.01 -4.82
N ALA A 69 27.88 -0.95 -4.79
CA ALA A 69 27.60 -2.33 -4.44
C ALA A 69 27.11 -2.45 -3.00
N PHE A 70 27.73 -1.74 -2.06
CA PHE A 70 27.26 -1.67 -0.67
C PHE A 70 25.86 -1.04 -0.60
N TRP A 71 25.64 0.10 -1.25
CA TRP A 71 24.34 0.77 -1.28
C TRP A 71 23.24 -0.11 -1.87
N VAL A 72 23.51 -0.79 -2.99
CA VAL A 72 22.58 -1.76 -3.59
C VAL A 72 22.32 -2.93 -2.65
N SER A 73 23.38 -3.48 -2.04
CA SER A 73 23.23 -4.64 -1.15
C SER A 73 22.45 -4.31 0.12
N TRP A 74 22.70 -3.14 0.69
CA TRP A 74 22.03 -2.64 1.88
C TRP A 74 20.53 -2.39 1.65
N ASN A 75 20.18 -1.80 0.50
CA ASN A 75 18.80 -1.38 0.20
C ASN A 75 17.97 -2.45 -0.51
N TYR A 76 18.58 -3.33 -1.33
CA TYR A 76 17.85 -4.21 -2.23
C TYR A 76 18.13 -5.71 -2.05
N LEU A 77 19.26 -6.09 -1.41
CA LEU A 77 19.62 -7.51 -1.21
C LEU A 77 19.33 -8.03 0.20
N GLY A 78 18.69 -7.24 1.07
CA GLY A 78 18.25 -7.69 2.39
C GLY A 78 19.37 -7.90 3.42
N LEU A 79 20.57 -7.33 3.21
CA LEU A 79 21.70 -7.52 4.12
C LEU A 79 21.65 -6.65 5.37
N ALA A 80 20.86 -5.57 5.38
CA ALA A 80 20.75 -4.72 6.54
C ALA A 80 19.87 -5.37 7.63
N PRO A 81 20.16 -5.13 8.93
CA PRO A 81 19.46 -5.77 10.04
C PRO A 81 17.94 -5.58 9.97
N ASN A 82 17.21 -6.60 10.41
CA ASN A 82 15.76 -6.54 10.50
C ASN A 82 15.34 -5.69 11.70
N PRO A 83 14.23 -4.93 11.60
CA PRO A 83 13.59 -4.30 12.74
C PRO A 83 13.14 -5.35 13.78
N PRO A 84 12.83 -4.91 15.02
CA PRO A 84 12.24 -5.79 16.01
C PRO A 84 10.95 -6.43 15.49
N ALA A 85 10.76 -7.71 15.80
CA ALA A 85 9.52 -8.42 15.53
C ALA A 85 8.48 -8.14 16.63
N ALA A 86 7.21 -8.40 16.33
CA ALA A 86 6.16 -8.37 17.34
C ALA A 86 6.46 -9.36 18.47
N SER A 87 6.07 -8.97 19.68
CA SER A 87 6.24 -9.76 20.90
C SER A 87 5.27 -10.93 21.00
N THR A 88 4.16 -10.87 20.27
CA THR A 88 3.10 -11.88 20.23
C THR A 88 2.73 -12.19 18.78
N ASN A 89 1.95 -13.25 18.56
CA ASN A 89 1.37 -13.59 17.26
C ASN A 89 -0.15 -13.40 17.27
N VAL A 90 -0.67 -12.45 18.05
CA VAL A 90 -2.11 -12.21 18.17
C VAL A 90 -2.65 -11.71 16.83
N ALA A 91 -3.66 -12.38 16.31
CA ALA A 91 -4.27 -12.05 15.03
C ALA A 91 -5.80 -12.02 15.13
N PRO A 92 -6.48 -11.29 14.23
CA PRO A 92 -7.92 -11.38 14.07
C PRO A 92 -8.37 -12.80 13.74
N THR A 93 -9.59 -13.15 14.15
CA THR A 93 -10.21 -14.43 13.77
C THR A 93 -10.40 -14.52 12.25
N LEU A 94 -10.29 -15.74 11.73
CA LEU A 94 -10.59 -16.06 10.33
C LEU A 94 -11.93 -16.78 10.17
N ASP A 95 -12.70 -16.92 11.26
CA ASP A 95 -14.03 -17.53 11.22
C ASP A 95 -14.92 -16.75 10.24
N PRO A 96 -15.56 -17.45 9.27
CA PRO A 96 -16.44 -16.78 8.34
C PRO A 96 -17.63 -16.06 8.94
N SER A 97 -18.00 -16.41 10.16
CA SER A 97 -19.06 -15.78 10.92
C SER A 97 -18.68 -14.43 11.48
N ASP A 98 -17.40 -14.03 11.41
CA ASP A 98 -16.91 -12.79 11.97
C ASP A 98 -16.37 -11.82 10.89
N TRP A 99 -16.26 -10.56 11.30
CA TRP A 99 -15.74 -9.45 10.52
C TRP A 99 -14.88 -8.54 11.41
N PRO A 100 -13.71 -9.01 11.86
CA PRO A 100 -13.01 -8.38 12.97
C PRO A 100 -12.29 -7.07 12.62
N GLN A 101 -12.12 -6.73 11.35
CA GLN A 101 -11.41 -5.51 10.94
C GLN A 101 -11.89 -4.98 9.58
N ALA A 102 -11.32 -3.85 9.16
CA ALA A 102 -11.61 -3.24 7.86
C ALA A 102 -11.49 -4.27 6.73
N ARG A 103 -12.52 -4.35 5.87
CA ARG A 103 -12.57 -5.29 4.74
C ARG A 103 -12.37 -6.78 5.15
N ARG A 104 -12.71 -7.10 6.40
CA ARG A 104 -12.72 -8.43 7.05
C ARG A 104 -11.36 -9.02 7.42
N THR A 105 -10.48 -9.18 6.43
CA THR A 105 -9.18 -9.84 6.61
C THR A 105 -8.05 -8.91 6.22
N GLY A 106 -6.81 -9.29 6.55
CA GLY A 106 -5.64 -8.45 6.25
C GLY A 106 -5.42 -8.24 4.75
N GLU A 107 -5.92 -9.15 3.90
CA GLU A 107 -5.86 -9.06 2.44
C GLU A 107 -6.76 -7.94 1.88
N GLY A 108 -7.68 -7.40 2.68
CA GLY A 108 -8.53 -6.28 2.25
C GLY A 108 -9.59 -6.67 1.21
N ALA A 109 -9.82 -7.96 0.97
CA ALA A 109 -10.67 -8.47 -0.10
C ALA A 109 -12.15 -8.10 0.03
N GLY A 110 -12.63 -7.78 1.24
CA GLY A 110 -14.05 -7.47 1.48
C GLY A 110 -14.97 -8.63 1.11
N PHE A 111 -14.50 -9.87 1.29
CA PHE A 111 -15.19 -11.09 0.92
C PHE A 111 -15.48 -11.98 2.14
N THR A 112 -16.70 -12.52 2.21
CA THR A 112 -17.05 -13.64 3.09
C THR A 112 -17.71 -14.75 2.28
N PRO A 113 -17.44 -16.04 2.57
CA PRO A 113 -18.15 -17.14 1.92
C PRO A 113 -19.59 -17.28 2.43
N ASN A 114 -19.96 -16.62 3.53
CA ASN A 114 -21.32 -16.68 4.05
C ASN A 114 -22.29 -16.00 3.08
N PRO A 115 -23.42 -16.64 2.74
CA PRO A 115 -24.42 -16.02 1.90
C PRO A 115 -25.03 -14.80 2.58
N VAL A 116 -25.35 -13.77 1.80
CA VAL A 116 -26.18 -12.67 2.30
C VAL A 116 -27.62 -13.10 2.27
N PRO A 117 -28.40 -12.76 3.29
CA PRO A 117 -29.83 -12.86 3.16
C PRO A 117 -30.51 -11.85 2.27
N TYR A 118 -31.77 -12.14 1.99
CA TYR A 118 -32.76 -11.14 1.62
C TYR A 118 -33.20 -10.40 2.89
N PRO A 119 -32.83 -9.12 3.07
CA PRO A 119 -33.16 -8.37 4.28
C PRO A 119 -34.63 -7.94 4.24
N HIS A 120 -35.51 -8.81 4.75
CA HIS A 120 -36.94 -8.49 4.90
C HIS A 120 -37.27 -7.90 6.28
N GLU A 121 -36.44 -8.16 7.30
CA GLU A 121 -36.71 -7.76 8.68
C GLU A 121 -35.45 -7.20 9.37
N VAL A 122 -35.65 -6.11 10.12
CA VAL A 122 -34.64 -5.55 11.02
C VAL A 122 -34.74 -6.31 12.34
N LYS A 123 -33.70 -7.09 12.68
CA LYS A 123 -33.65 -7.85 13.94
C LYS A 123 -33.55 -6.92 15.14
N TRP A 124 -32.66 -5.95 15.02
CA TRP A 124 -32.52 -4.85 15.97
C TRP A 124 -31.85 -3.67 15.30
N SER A 125 -32.03 -2.50 15.88
CA SER A 125 -31.30 -1.29 15.51
C SER A 125 -30.73 -0.62 16.75
N TYR A 126 -29.56 -0.03 16.61
CA TYR A 126 -28.92 0.77 17.64
C TYR A 126 -28.82 2.22 17.16
N ASN A 127 -29.53 3.13 17.83
CA ASN A 127 -29.47 4.55 17.54
C ASN A 127 -28.38 5.23 18.39
N SER A 128 -27.36 5.75 17.73
CA SER A 128 -26.24 6.44 18.37
C SER A 128 -26.49 7.92 18.65
N GLY A 129 -27.58 8.50 18.14
CA GLY A 129 -27.92 9.91 18.22
C GLY A 129 -27.10 10.83 17.30
N ALA A 130 -26.19 10.28 16.49
CA ALA A 130 -25.35 11.02 15.54
C ALA A 130 -25.04 10.17 14.30
N PRO A 131 -24.69 10.77 13.14
CA PRO A 131 -24.39 10.00 11.93
C PRO A 131 -23.30 8.94 12.13
N LEU A 132 -23.54 7.71 11.66
CA LEU A 132 -22.55 6.64 11.64
C LEU A 132 -21.90 6.54 10.26
N LEU A 133 -20.58 6.69 10.21
CA LEU A 133 -19.83 6.79 8.95
C LEU A 133 -19.02 5.54 8.61
N ASN A 134 -18.50 4.85 9.63
CA ASN A 134 -17.52 3.78 9.48
C ASN A 134 -18.17 2.40 9.61
N ALA A 135 -17.62 1.41 8.89
CA ALA A 135 -18.07 0.03 9.04
C ALA A 135 -17.84 -0.47 10.48
N PRO A 136 -18.74 -1.33 11.02
CA PRO A 136 -18.50 -2.00 12.29
C PRO A 136 -17.43 -3.08 12.15
N ALA A 137 -16.80 -3.42 13.28
CA ALA A 137 -16.12 -4.72 13.42
C ALA A 137 -17.01 -5.66 14.23
N VAL A 138 -17.13 -6.91 13.80
CA VAL A 138 -17.91 -7.95 14.47
C VAL A 138 -16.97 -9.10 14.81
N ALA A 139 -16.85 -9.45 16.08
CA ALA A 139 -15.98 -10.56 16.51
C ALA A 139 -16.58 -11.25 17.73
N GLY A 140 -16.76 -12.57 17.64
CA GLY A 140 -17.48 -13.35 18.65
C GLY A 140 -18.89 -12.79 18.88
N ASP A 141 -19.18 -12.47 20.14
CA ASP A 141 -20.51 -12.01 20.59
C ASP A 141 -20.67 -10.49 20.57
N LEU A 142 -19.66 -9.73 20.11
CA LEU A 142 -19.67 -8.26 20.18
C LEU A 142 -19.56 -7.59 18.80
N VAL A 143 -20.24 -6.44 18.69
CA VAL A 143 -20.15 -5.51 17.56
C VAL A 143 -19.54 -4.21 18.05
N TYR A 144 -18.42 -3.81 17.44
CA TYR A 144 -17.66 -2.61 17.80
C TYR A 144 -17.91 -1.51 16.78
N LEU A 145 -18.27 -0.33 17.29
CA LEU A 145 -18.58 0.85 16.47
C LEU A 145 -17.78 2.05 16.93
N THR A 146 -17.13 2.70 15.98
CA THR A 146 -16.49 4.01 16.15
C THR A 146 -17.44 5.12 15.72
N MET A 147 -17.50 6.19 16.50
CA MET A 147 -18.41 7.31 16.26
C MET A 147 -17.68 8.63 16.07
N GLU A 148 -18.30 9.50 15.28
CA GLU A 148 -17.89 10.90 15.09
C GLU A 148 -18.05 11.74 16.37
N THR A 149 -18.85 11.28 17.33
CA THR A 149 -18.98 11.90 18.66
C THR A 149 -17.79 11.64 19.58
N GLY A 150 -16.83 10.82 19.13
CA GLY A 150 -15.65 10.45 19.92
C GLY A 150 -15.89 9.35 20.94
N LYS A 151 -16.74 8.39 20.55
CA LYS A 151 -17.01 7.17 21.31
C LYS A 151 -16.58 5.94 20.50
N LEU A 152 -16.05 4.96 21.21
CA LEU A 152 -16.05 3.56 20.79
C LEU A 152 -17.07 2.82 21.65
N VAL A 153 -18.00 2.11 21.03
CA VAL A 153 -18.98 1.29 21.77
C VAL A 153 -18.85 -0.17 21.36
N ALA A 154 -19.12 -1.06 22.31
CA ALA A 154 -19.37 -2.47 22.04
C ALA A 154 -20.82 -2.80 22.35
N LEU A 155 -21.48 -3.44 21.39
CA LEU A 155 -22.85 -3.89 21.47
C LEU A 155 -22.89 -5.42 21.49
N ASP A 156 -23.87 -5.98 22.18
CA ASP A 156 -24.18 -7.39 22.11
C ASP A 156 -24.69 -7.72 20.70
N ARG A 157 -24.06 -8.70 20.05
CA ARG A 157 -24.35 -9.08 18.66
C ARG A 157 -25.78 -9.58 18.46
N THR A 158 -26.37 -10.20 19.48
CA THR A 158 -27.69 -10.84 19.38
C THR A 158 -28.81 -9.83 19.60
N THR A 159 -28.64 -8.94 20.56
CA THR A 159 -29.68 -8.04 21.07
C THR A 159 -29.51 -6.58 20.63
N GLY A 160 -28.30 -6.18 20.22
CA GLY A 160 -27.97 -4.79 19.90
C GLY A 160 -27.81 -3.88 21.13
N LEU A 161 -27.86 -4.44 22.34
CA LEU A 161 -27.75 -3.68 23.58
C LEU A 161 -26.30 -3.25 23.83
N LEU A 162 -26.13 -2.05 24.38
CA LEU A 162 -24.82 -1.53 24.78
C LEU A 162 -24.23 -2.37 25.91
N VAL A 163 -23.06 -2.96 25.68
CA VAL A 163 -22.30 -3.72 26.68
C VAL A 163 -21.35 -2.79 27.43
N TRP A 164 -20.55 -2.02 26.67
CA TRP A 164 -19.68 -1.00 27.24
C TRP A 164 -19.47 0.16 26.25
N GLU A 165 -19.12 1.32 26.78
CA GLU A 165 -18.68 2.47 25.99
C GLU A 165 -17.34 3.01 26.51
N HIS A 166 -16.51 3.48 25.58
CA HIS A 166 -15.28 4.19 25.86
C HIS A 166 -15.33 5.57 25.17
N VAL A 167 -15.12 6.63 25.96
CA VAL A 167 -15.25 8.01 25.49
C VAL A 167 -13.88 8.67 25.46
N THR A 168 -13.45 9.07 24.26
CA THR A 168 -12.21 9.86 24.06
C THR A 168 -12.52 11.34 23.84
N GLY A 169 -13.74 11.67 23.38
CA GLY A 169 -14.15 13.02 23.02
C GLY A 169 -13.59 13.51 21.68
N PHE A 170 -12.89 12.67 20.93
CA PHE A 170 -12.35 12.98 19.62
C PHE A 170 -12.88 12.02 18.55
N PRO A 171 -13.29 12.52 17.37
CA PRO A 171 -13.90 11.68 16.36
C PRO A 171 -12.94 10.61 15.83
N SER A 172 -13.51 9.48 15.42
CA SER A 172 -12.79 8.42 14.71
C SER A 172 -13.35 8.24 13.30
N SER A 173 -12.46 8.18 12.31
CA SER A 173 -12.77 7.80 10.92
C SER A 173 -12.30 6.38 10.58
N SER A 174 -11.90 5.61 11.59
CA SER A 174 -11.33 4.28 11.40
C SER A 174 -12.35 3.20 11.75
N THR A 175 -12.39 2.15 10.94
CA THR A 175 -13.00 0.87 11.34
C THR A 175 -12.09 0.24 12.40
N PRO A 176 -12.61 -0.17 13.57
CA PRO A 176 -11.79 -0.82 14.59
C PRO A 176 -11.30 -2.19 14.10
N ALA A 177 -10.19 -2.67 14.65
CA ALA A 177 -9.63 -3.99 14.41
C ALA A 177 -9.61 -4.81 15.70
N VAL A 178 -10.18 -6.01 15.70
CA VAL A 178 -10.29 -6.90 16.85
C VAL A 178 -9.36 -8.09 16.65
N ALA A 179 -8.46 -8.32 17.59
CA ALA A 179 -7.50 -9.43 17.55
C ALA A 179 -7.31 -10.00 18.94
N GLY A 180 -7.69 -11.26 19.14
CA GLY A 180 -7.73 -11.87 20.46
C GLY A 180 -8.59 -11.07 21.44
N GLU A 181 -7.99 -10.66 22.56
CA GLU A 181 -8.66 -9.87 23.61
C GLU A 181 -8.55 -8.35 23.41
N LEU A 182 -8.06 -7.90 22.24
CA LEU A 182 -7.79 -6.50 21.97
C LEU A 182 -8.70 -5.95 20.88
N VAL A 183 -9.20 -4.73 21.09
CA VAL A 183 -9.76 -3.89 20.04
C VAL A 183 -8.86 -2.67 19.86
N VAL A 184 -8.39 -2.46 18.63
CA VAL A 184 -7.48 -1.38 18.24
C VAL A 184 -8.21 -0.43 17.31
N TYR A 185 -8.12 0.87 17.57
CA TYR A 185 -8.72 1.89 16.71
C TYR A 185 -7.93 3.20 16.79
N ALA A 186 -8.17 4.08 15.84
CA ALA A 186 -7.49 5.37 15.76
C ALA A 186 -8.47 6.54 15.84
N ILE A 187 -8.04 7.62 16.50
CA ILE A 187 -8.82 8.84 16.69
C ILE A 187 -8.12 10.07 16.09
N ARG A 188 -8.93 11.06 15.69
CA ARG A 188 -8.48 12.35 15.16
C ARG A 188 -8.24 13.32 16.33
N PRO A 189 -7.12 13.14 17.05
CA PRO A 189 -6.00 14.08 16.92
C PRO A 189 -4.68 13.38 16.56
N GLY A 190 -4.71 12.08 16.27
CA GLY A 190 -3.52 11.31 15.89
C GLY A 190 -3.11 10.25 16.89
N ARG A 191 -4.05 9.67 17.63
CA ARG A 191 -3.77 8.64 18.64
C ARG A 191 -4.31 7.29 18.20
N ILE A 192 -3.57 6.24 18.54
CA ILE A 192 -3.95 4.85 18.37
C ILE A 192 -4.15 4.28 19.76
N LEU A 193 -5.29 3.65 20.02
CA LEU A 193 -5.60 3.05 21.30
C LEU A 193 -5.84 1.55 21.10
N ALA A 194 -5.37 0.75 22.05
CA ALA A 194 -5.81 -0.63 22.21
C ALA A 194 -6.51 -0.79 23.55
N LEU A 195 -7.70 -1.36 23.49
CA LEU A 195 -8.56 -1.60 24.63
C LEU A 195 -8.78 -3.10 24.76
N ASN A 196 -9.08 -3.55 25.98
CA ASN A 196 -9.61 -4.89 26.19
C ASN A 196 -10.98 -4.98 25.51
N ALA A 197 -11.14 -5.97 24.62
CA ALA A 197 -12.32 -6.15 23.78
C ALA A 197 -13.60 -6.41 24.62
N MET A 198 -13.47 -7.02 25.80
CA MET A 198 -14.62 -7.37 26.63
C MET A 198 -15.04 -6.26 27.60
N THR A 199 -14.09 -5.45 28.08
CA THR A 199 -14.35 -4.46 29.13
C THR A 199 -14.24 -3.01 28.68
N GLY A 200 -13.64 -2.74 27.52
CA GLY A 200 -13.34 -1.38 27.06
C GLY A 200 -12.21 -0.69 27.85
N ALA A 201 -11.51 -1.41 28.73
CA ALA A 201 -10.39 -0.85 29.50
C ALA A 201 -9.18 -0.61 28.58
N VAL A 202 -8.59 0.58 28.65
CA VAL A 202 -7.40 0.94 27.85
C VAL A 202 -6.20 0.12 28.31
N GLN A 203 -5.59 -0.63 27.39
CA GLN A 203 -4.34 -1.33 27.62
C GLN A 203 -3.15 -0.43 27.32
N TRP A 204 -3.20 0.27 26.19
CA TRP A 204 -2.22 1.28 25.83
C TRP A 204 -2.83 2.34 24.92
N ASP A 205 -2.16 3.49 24.90
CA ASP A 205 -2.53 4.65 24.10
C ASP A 205 -1.23 5.26 23.54
N ARG A 206 -1.14 5.35 22.22
CA ARG A 206 0.02 5.85 21.49
C ARG A 206 -0.36 7.11 20.73
N ASP A 207 0.32 8.21 21.05
CA ASP A 207 0.25 9.45 20.28
C ASP A 207 1.26 9.41 19.13
N MET A 208 0.76 9.63 17.91
CA MET A 208 1.55 9.72 16.67
C MET A 208 1.78 11.18 16.24
N GLY A 209 1.14 12.15 16.90
CA GLY A 209 1.36 13.58 16.65
C GLY A 209 0.76 14.11 15.34
N SER A 210 0.02 13.31 14.58
CA SER A 210 -0.60 13.71 13.31
C SER A 210 -1.93 12.97 13.08
N PRO A 211 -2.95 13.61 12.45
CA PRO A 211 -4.27 12.99 12.26
C PRO A 211 -4.20 11.63 11.56
N ILE A 212 -5.02 10.69 12.05
CA ILE A 212 -5.13 9.34 11.48
C ILE A 212 -6.52 9.18 10.88
N LEU A 213 -6.54 8.91 9.58
CA LEU A 213 -7.77 8.61 8.82
C LEU A 213 -7.85 7.14 8.41
N ALA A 214 -6.70 6.46 8.29
CA ALA A 214 -6.65 5.05 7.93
C ALA A 214 -7.22 4.16 9.04
N SER A 215 -7.78 3.02 8.63
CA SER A 215 -8.17 1.98 9.59
C SER A 215 -6.97 1.09 9.93
N PRO A 216 -6.75 0.71 11.20
CA PRO A 216 -5.73 -0.26 11.56
C PRO A 216 -6.02 -1.62 10.93
N VAL A 217 -4.97 -2.30 10.48
CA VAL A 217 -5.04 -3.70 10.03
C VAL A 217 -4.05 -4.52 10.85
N VAL A 218 -4.52 -5.62 11.42
CA VAL A 218 -3.73 -6.46 12.33
C VAL A 218 -3.40 -7.79 11.67
N ARG A 219 -2.15 -8.22 11.81
CA ARG A 219 -1.71 -9.59 11.52
C ARG A 219 -0.48 -9.94 12.36
N ASP A 220 -0.44 -11.17 12.86
CA ASP A 220 0.71 -11.77 13.57
C ASP A 220 1.32 -10.82 14.62
N GLY A 221 0.48 -10.27 15.49
CA GLY A 221 0.87 -9.38 16.59
C GLY A 221 1.28 -7.96 16.17
N THR A 222 1.16 -7.63 14.89
CA THR A 222 1.54 -6.32 14.34
C THR A 222 0.31 -5.54 13.88
N VAL A 223 0.21 -4.28 14.31
CA VAL A 223 -0.76 -3.29 13.82
C VAL A 223 -0.11 -2.48 12.72
N TYR A 224 -0.68 -2.51 11.52
CA TYR A 224 -0.27 -1.67 10.40
C TYR A 224 -1.24 -0.52 10.23
N ILE A 225 -0.73 0.71 10.19
CA ILE A 225 -1.58 1.90 10.04
C ILE A 225 -0.85 3.05 9.38
N GLY A 226 -1.55 3.72 8.47
CA GLY A 226 -1.11 4.96 7.84
C GLY A 226 -1.43 6.17 8.69
N VAL A 227 -0.50 7.11 8.76
CA VAL A 227 -0.63 8.34 9.54
C VAL A 227 -0.48 9.54 8.59
N GLY A 228 -1.15 10.66 8.92
CA GLY A 228 -1.11 11.90 8.14
C GLY A 228 0.22 12.66 8.19
N ASP A 229 1.26 12.08 8.77
CA ASP A 229 2.64 12.59 8.77
C ASP A 229 3.48 12.01 7.62
N ASN A 230 2.81 11.39 6.65
CA ASN A 230 3.40 10.73 5.48
C ASN A 230 4.18 9.45 5.84
N ASN A 231 3.73 8.71 6.87
CA ASN A 231 4.35 7.44 7.22
C ASN A 231 3.31 6.32 7.34
N LEU A 232 3.77 5.12 6.95
CA LEU A 232 3.20 3.85 7.36
C LEU A 232 3.95 3.36 8.60
N TYR A 233 3.22 2.93 9.62
CA TYR A 233 3.78 2.37 10.84
C TYR A 233 3.38 0.91 11.02
N ALA A 234 4.33 0.13 11.53
CA ALA A 234 4.09 -1.18 12.13
C ALA A 234 4.31 -1.07 13.64
N LEU A 235 3.31 -1.42 14.44
CA LEU A 235 3.36 -1.35 15.90
C LEU A 235 3.11 -2.74 16.49
N ASP A 236 3.74 -3.03 17.61
CA ASP A 236 3.41 -4.20 18.42
C ASP A 236 2.02 -4.04 19.02
N ILE A 237 1.13 -5.00 18.81
CA ILE A 237 -0.26 -4.90 19.28
C ILE A 237 -0.39 -4.94 20.81
N SER A 238 0.57 -5.53 21.52
CA SER A 238 0.48 -5.69 22.97
C SER A 238 0.96 -4.47 23.75
N SER A 239 1.95 -3.75 23.21
CA SER A 239 2.62 -2.63 23.89
C SER A 239 2.45 -1.28 23.18
N GLY A 240 1.97 -1.28 21.93
CA GLY A 240 1.86 -0.09 21.09
C GLY A 240 3.21 0.54 20.74
N VAL A 241 4.32 -0.20 20.91
CA VAL A 241 5.67 0.24 20.50
C VAL A 241 5.80 0.14 18.99
N VAL A 242 6.35 1.18 18.36
CA VAL A 242 6.65 1.18 16.94
C VAL A 242 7.80 0.20 16.67
N LEU A 243 7.52 -0.83 15.86
CA LEU A 243 8.52 -1.80 15.40
C LEU A 243 9.36 -1.21 14.29
N TRP A 244 8.70 -0.57 13.32
CA TRP A 244 9.33 0.16 12.23
C TRP A 244 8.37 1.17 11.60
N SER A 245 8.92 2.09 10.82
CA SER A 245 8.17 3.06 10.02
C SER A 245 8.70 3.11 8.60
N PHE A 246 7.81 3.41 7.66
CA PHE A 246 8.12 3.57 6.25
C PHE A 246 7.57 4.89 5.73
N ALA A 247 8.45 5.76 5.22
CA ALA A 247 8.07 7.07 4.73
C ALA A 247 7.48 7.00 3.31
N THR A 248 6.34 7.66 3.13
CA THR A 248 5.70 7.98 1.86
C THR A 248 5.90 9.47 1.54
N ASP A 249 5.57 9.90 0.31
CA ASP A 249 5.76 11.30 -0.08
C ASP A 249 4.51 12.18 0.25
N ASP A 250 3.40 11.56 0.68
CA ASP A 250 2.15 12.20 1.09
C ASP A 250 1.37 11.30 2.08
N TRP A 251 0.18 11.72 2.50
CA TRP A 251 -0.62 11.08 3.54
C TRP A 251 -1.10 9.69 3.13
N VAL A 252 -1.04 8.75 4.08
CA VAL A 252 -1.66 7.44 3.98
C VAL A 252 -3.03 7.49 4.67
N ILE A 253 -4.09 7.58 3.87
CA ILE A 253 -5.47 7.74 4.37
C ILE A 253 -6.31 6.48 4.32
N ALA A 254 -5.94 5.50 3.50
CA ALA A 254 -6.69 4.27 3.31
C ALA A 254 -6.15 3.15 4.20
N ALA A 255 -6.99 2.16 4.51
CA ALA A 255 -6.52 0.92 5.12
C ALA A 255 -5.51 0.25 4.19
N VAL A 256 -4.43 -0.30 4.76
CA VAL A 256 -3.46 -1.10 4.02
C VAL A 256 -4.04 -2.47 3.68
N CYS A 257 -3.44 -3.18 2.73
CA CYS A 257 -3.65 -4.62 2.60
C CYS A 257 -2.35 -5.37 2.79
N LEU A 258 -2.46 -6.61 3.21
CA LEU A 258 -1.33 -7.44 3.60
C LEU A 258 -1.35 -8.72 2.76
N THR A 259 -0.23 -9.03 2.14
CA THR A 259 0.05 -10.27 1.42
C THR A 259 0.80 -11.26 2.32
N ASP A 260 1.32 -12.36 1.79
CA ASP A 260 2.07 -13.35 2.55
C ASP A 260 3.29 -12.77 3.30
N ASN A 261 3.95 -11.77 2.73
CA ASN A 261 5.18 -11.18 3.29
C ASN A 261 5.34 -9.68 3.04
N ALA A 262 4.29 -9.00 2.58
CA ALA A 262 4.34 -7.58 2.32
C ALA A 262 3.06 -6.86 2.77
N VAL A 263 3.21 -5.60 3.15
CA VAL A 263 2.13 -4.65 3.30
C VAL A 263 2.12 -3.75 2.08
N VAL A 264 0.93 -3.59 1.51
CA VAL A 264 0.68 -2.75 0.35
C VAL A 264 -0.08 -1.52 0.82
N VAL A 265 0.51 -0.37 0.52
CA VAL A 265 0.02 0.93 0.96
C VAL A 265 -0.15 1.84 -0.23
N VAL A 266 -1.22 2.62 -0.22
CA VAL A 266 -1.52 3.65 -1.20
C VAL A 266 -1.43 5.00 -0.52
N SER A 267 -0.72 5.93 -1.16
CA SER A 267 -0.46 7.27 -0.64
C SER A 267 -1.12 8.30 -1.57
N LYS A 268 -1.42 9.49 -1.03
CA LYS A 268 -2.00 10.60 -1.80
C LYS A 268 -1.06 11.15 -2.90
N ASP A 269 0.21 10.76 -2.88
CA ASP A 269 1.22 11.04 -3.91
C ASP A 269 0.94 10.33 -5.26
N ASN A 270 -0.13 9.53 -5.37
CA ASN A 270 -0.47 8.67 -6.51
C ASN A 270 0.46 7.45 -6.67
N LEU A 271 1.13 7.04 -5.61
CA LEU A 271 1.96 5.85 -5.58
C LEU A 271 1.31 4.75 -4.75
N LEU A 272 1.52 3.53 -5.22
CA LEU A 272 1.37 2.32 -4.43
C LEU A 272 2.76 1.83 -4.06
N HIS A 273 2.96 1.54 -2.78
CA HIS A 273 4.19 0.95 -2.27
C HIS A 273 3.88 -0.45 -1.75
N VAL A 274 4.73 -1.41 -2.12
CA VAL A 274 4.78 -2.73 -1.50
C VAL A 274 6.00 -2.72 -0.59
N VAL A 275 5.78 -3.00 0.69
CA VAL A 275 6.78 -2.93 1.76
C VAL A 275 6.85 -4.29 2.43
N ASP A 276 8.03 -4.88 2.53
CA ASP A 276 8.20 -6.18 3.18
C ASP A 276 7.91 -6.08 4.68
N THR A 277 7.09 -6.98 5.21
CA THR A 277 6.58 -6.92 6.59
C THR A 277 7.66 -7.15 7.64
N ASN A 278 8.68 -7.93 7.31
CA ASN A 278 9.77 -8.30 8.22
C ASN A 278 10.84 -7.24 8.29
N THR A 279 11.08 -6.52 7.18
CA THR A 279 12.18 -5.56 7.05
C THR A 279 11.73 -4.10 7.11
N GLY A 280 10.44 -3.82 6.86
CA GLY A 280 9.92 -2.47 6.70
C GLY A 280 10.43 -1.75 5.45
N ARG A 281 10.98 -2.49 4.46
CA ARG A 281 11.60 -1.92 3.26
C ARG A 281 10.72 -2.08 2.04
N ARG A 282 10.72 -1.05 1.19
CA ARG A 282 9.99 -1.08 -0.08
C ARG A 282 10.59 -2.10 -1.05
N THR A 283 9.77 -3.03 -1.52
CA THR A 283 10.10 -4.00 -2.56
C THR A 283 9.66 -3.51 -3.95
N LEU A 284 8.48 -2.91 -4.05
CA LEU A 284 7.91 -2.39 -5.29
C LEU A 284 7.33 -0.99 -5.08
N VAL A 285 7.50 -0.12 -6.08
CA VAL A 285 6.75 1.12 -6.23
C VAL A 285 6.02 1.12 -7.56
N TYR A 286 4.72 1.39 -7.51
CA TYR A 286 3.86 1.51 -8.68
C TYR A 286 3.31 2.93 -8.79
N ASP A 287 3.36 3.53 -9.98
CA ASP A 287 2.91 4.90 -10.23
C ASP A 287 1.60 4.86 -11.03
N THR A 288 0.49 5.30 -10.42
CA THR A 288 -0.80 5.30 -11.10
C THR A 288 -0.96 6.49 -12.06
N GLY A 289 0.02 7.40 -12.08
CA GLY A 289 0.10 8.56 -12.93
C GLY A 289 -0.55 9.80 -12.34
N ARG A 290 -0.17 10.96 -12.88
CA ARG A 290 -0.60 12.28 -12.38
C ARG A 290 -2.12 12.42 -12.32
N ALA A 291 -2.61 13.00 -11.22
CA ALA A 291 -4.02 13.30 -10.99
C ALA A 291 -4.93 12.07 -11.13
N ARG A 292 -4.47 10.93 -10.60
CA ARG A 292 -5.21 9.68 -10.43
C ARG A 292 -5.07 9.23 -8.98
N GLN A 293 -5.52 10.09 -8.06
CA GLN A 293 -5.40 9.81 -6.63
C GLN A 293 -6.12 8.52 -6.30
N ILE A 294 -5.50 7.73 -5.45
CA ILE A 294 -6.06 6.52 -4.89
C ILE A 294 -6.57 6.88 -3.50
N LEU A 295 -7.89 6.91 -3.35
CA LEU A 295 -8.53 7.19 -2.06
C LEU A 295 -8.92 5.90 -1.33
N GLY A 296 -9.29 4.87 -2.09
CA GLY A 296 -9.66 3.55 -1.58
C GLY A 296 -8.45 2.69 -1.29
N GLY A 297 -8.54 1.84 -0.26
CA GLY A 297 -7.47 0.92 0.09
C GLY A 297 -7.29 -0.16 -0.98
N PRO A 298 -6.07 -0.70 -1.15
CA PRO A 298 -5.84 -1.83 -2.04
C PRO A 298 -6.57 -3.08 -1.51
N ALA A 299 -6.87 -4.01 -2.42
CA ALA A 299 -7.30 -5.36 -2.08
C ALA A 299 -6.36 -6.36 -2.75
N THR A 300 -6.02 -7.46 -2.09
CA THR A 300 -5.16 -8.49 -2.66
C THR A 300 -5.86 -9.85 -2.70
N GLN A 301 -5.55 -10.61 -3.75
CA GLN A 301 -5.87 -12.02 -3.82
C GLN A 301 -4.70 -12.72 -4.53
N ALA A 302 -4.15 -13.75 -3.88
CA ALA A 302 -3.00 -14.51 -4.37
C ALA A 302 -1.81 -13.61 -4.75
N ASP A 303 -1.46 -13.55 -6.03
CA ASP A 303 -0.28 -12.86 -6.56
C ASP A 303 -0.55 -11.42 -6.98
N ARG A 304 -1.78 -10.92 -6.80
CA ARG A 304 -2.22 -9.64 -7.35
C ARG A 304 -2.75 -8.70 -6.29
N VAL A 305 -2.52 -7.42 -6.54
CA VAL A 305 -3.14 -6.30 -5.84
C VAL A 305 -4.01 -5.54 -6.82
N TYR A 306 -5.20 -5.16 -6.37
CA TYR A 306 -6.19 -4.41 -7.10
C TYR A 306 -6.37 -3.04 -6.45
N VAL A 307 -6.34 -2.00 -7.28
CA VAL A 307 -6.57 -0.62 -6.87
C VAL A 307 -7.45 0.10 -7.88
N GLY A 308 -8.36 0.93 -7.38
CA GLY A 308 -9.10 1.90 -8.17
C GLY A 308 -8.56 3.32 -7.93
N SER A 309 -8.68 4.19 -8.93
CA SER A 309 -8.39 5.61 -8.78
C SER A 309 -9.56 6.49 -9.14
N GLN A 310 -9.42 7.77 -8.79
CA GLN A 310 -10.10 8.86 -9.48
C GLN A 310 -9.92 8.73 -11.00
N LYS A 311 -10.93 9.14 -11.75
CA LYS A 311 -11.08 8.97 -13.21
C LYS A 311 -11.31 7.52 -13.66
N GLY A 312 -11.76 6.64 -12.76
CA GLY A 312 -12.30 5.33 -13.12
C GLY A 312 -11.28 4.31 -13.63
N ARG A 313 -10.00 4.49 -13.34
CA ARG A 313 -9.00 3.50 -13.74
C ARG A 313 -8.81 2.48 -12.64
N VAL A 314 -8.80 1.21 -13.02
CA VAL A 314 -8.58 0.05 -12.14
C VAL A 314 -7.35 -0.68 -12.63
N TRP A 315 -6.46 -1.07 -11.73
CA TRP A 315 -5.27 -1.85 -12.07
C TRP A 315 -5.23 -3.15 -11.31
N ALA A 316 -4.66 -4.17 -11.96
CA ALA A 316 -4.07 -5.31 -11.28
C ALA A 316 -2.55 -5.22 -11.37
N ILE A 317 -1.90 -5.38 -10.22
CA ILE A 317 -0.46 -5.27 -10.06
C ILE A 317 0.05 -6.56 -9.43
N ASP A 318 1.07 -7.16 -10.03
CA ASP A 318 1.82 -8.26 -9.43
C ASP A 318 2.74 -7.67 -8.34
N TRP A 319 2.42 -7.99 -7.09
CA TRP A 319 3.13 -7.44 -5.94
C TRP A 319 4.47 -8.14 -5.67
N ARG A 320 4.71 -9.31 -6.28
CA ARG A 320 5.93 -10.11 -6.10
C ARG A 320 7.13 -9.54 -6.87
N GLU A 321 6.84 -8.71 -7.87
CA GLU A 321 7.85 -7.98 -8.62
C GLU A 321 8.64 -7.01 -7.73
N ARG A 322 9.86 -6.66 -8.15
CA ARG A 322 10.76 -5.78 -7.39
C ARG A 322 11.23 -4.59 -8.21
N SER A 323 11.03 -3.39 -7.70
CA SER A 323 11.53 -2.17 -8.34
C SER A 323 13.05 -2.12 -8.32
N LEU A 324 13.65 -1.89 -9.49
CA LEU A 324 15.08 -1.65 -9.64
C LEU A 324 15.39 -0.15 -9.75
N PRO A 325 16.59 0.31 -9.35
CA PRO A 325 16.96 1.73 -9.38
C PRO A 325 16.74 2.42 -10.73
N TRP A 326 16.90 1.68 -11.83
CA TRP A 326 16.86 2.19 -13.19
C TRP A 326 15.49 2.04 -13.86
N ASP A 327 14.50 1.45 -13.19
CA ASP A 327 13.21 1.12 -13.83
C ASP A 327 12.51 2.37 -14.38
N ARG A 328 12.51 3.48 -13.63
CA ARG A 328 11.92 4.75 -14.11
C ARG A 328 12.67 5.33 -15.31
N PHE A 329 14.00 5.30 -15.29
CA PHE A 329 14.82 5.76 -16.41
C PHE A 329 14.60 4.90 -17.67
N ASN A 330 14.58 3.58 -17.49
CA ASN A 330 14.33 2.63 -18.57
C ASN A 330 12.91 2.80 -19.13
N LEU A 331 11.90 2.97 -18.27
CA LEU A 331 10.53 3.21 -18.68
C LEU A 331 10.41 4.53 -19.46
N PHE A 332 11.07 5.59 -19.00
CA PHE A 332 11.12 6.86 -19.72
C PHE A 332 11.64 6.68 -21.15
N TRP A 333 12.83 6.10 -21.31
CA TRP A 333 13.42 5.91 -22.64
C TRP A 333 12.62 4.97 -23.53
N LYS A 334 12.11 3.87 -22.99
CA LYS A 334 11.20 2.98 -23.73
C LYS A 334 9.95 3.73 -24.20
N THR A 335 9.40 4.62 -23.37
CA THR A 335 8.22 5.40 -23.74
C THR A 335 8.55 6.37 -24.86
N THR A 336 9.70 7.06 -24.77
CA THR A 336 10.20 7.92 -25.85
C THR A 336 10.39 7.15 -27.16
N PHE A 337 11.02 5.97 -27.11
CA PHE A 337 11.22 5.14 -28.31
C PHE A 337 9.92 4.62 -28.90
N HIS A 338 8.91 4.31 -28.07
CA HIS A 338 7.58 3.98 -28.55
C HIS A 338 6.90 5.17 -29.24
N VAL A 339 6.96 6.36 -28.64
CA VAL A 339 6.41 7.60 -29.24
C VAL A 339 7.09 7.95 -30.57
N TRP A 340 8.38 7.63 -30.73
CA TRP A 340 9.11 7.77 -32.01
C TRP A 340 8.82 6.65 -33.01
N GLY A 341 8.01 5.65 -32.66
CA GLY A 341 7.66 4.52 -33.53
C GLY A 341 8.74 3.43 -33.61
N TRP A 342 9.78 3.47 -32.77
CA TRP A 342 10.85 2.45 -32.75
C TRP A 342 10.46 1.22 -31.93
N LEU A 343 9.53 1.36 -31.00
CA LEU A 343 8.91 0.23 -30.30
C LEU A 343 7.45 0.12 -30.71
N SER A 344 7.04 -1.09 -31.11
CA SER A 344 5.67 -1.36 -31.58
C SER A 344 4.62 -1.42 -30.47
N HIS A 345 5.04 -1.66 -29.22
CA HIS A 345 4.13 -1.80 -28.08
C HIS A 345 4.45 -0.76 -27.01
N PRO A 346 3.43 -0.19 -26.35
CA PRO A 346 3.64 0.73 -25.25
C PRO A 346 4.33 -0.02 -24.10
N PRO A 347 5.41 0.53 -23.53
CA PRO A 347 6.06 -0.10 -22.40
C PRO A 347 5.15 -0.02 -21.17
N SER A 348 5.16 -1.08 -20.38
CA SER A 348 4.47 -1.15 -19.10
C SER A 348 5.45 -0.93 -17.94
N GLN A 349 4.92 -0.43 -16.83
CA GLN A 349 5.66 -0.40 -15.58
C GLN A 349 5.84 -1.83 -15.07
N ARG A 350 6.94 -2.08 -14.35
CA ARG A 350 7.15 -3.36 -13.68
C ARG A 350 6.01 -3.64 -12.70
N GLY A 351 5.52 -4.87 -12.67
CA GLY A 351 4.36 -5.28 -11.89
C GLY A 351 3.02 -5.00 -12.58
N SER A 352 2.95 -4.27 -13.69
CA SER A 352 1.67 -4.11 -14.41
C SER A 352 1.18 -5.44 -14.97
N VAL A 353 -0.02 -5.88 -14.55
CA VAL A 353 -0.68 -7.04 -15.15
C VAL A 353 -1.72 -6.59 -16.16
N TRP A 354 -2.68 -5.78 -15.72
CA TRP A 354 -3.67 -5.14 -16.59
C TRP A 354 -4.13 -3.80 -16.01
N GLY A 355 -4.69 -2.96 -16.88
CA GLY A 355 -5.38 -1.73 -16.48
C GLY A 355 -6.68 -1.61 -17.25
N ALA A 356 -7.79 -1.43 -16.53
CA ALA A 356 -9.13 -1.31 -17.08
C ALA A 356 -9.71 0.08 -16.79
N GLN A 357 -10.62 0.51 -17.65
CA GLN A 357 -11.35 1.77 -17.50
C GLN A 357 -12.80 1.44 -17.20
N VAL A 358 -13.30 1.95 -16.07
CA VAL A 358 -14.71 1.95 -15.70
C VAL A 358 -15.26 3.38 -15.71
N GLU A 359 -16.57 3.49 -15.62
CA GLU A 359 -17.26 4.77 -15.60
C GLU A 359 -17.20 5.43 -14.21
N GLY A 360 -16.88 6.73 -14.17
CA GLY A 360 -16.81 7.53 -12.95
C GLY A 360 -15.65 7.18 -12.01
N ASP A 361 -15.58 7.83 -10.86
CA ASP A 361 -14.45 7.71 -9.93
C ASP A 361 -14.56 6.47 -9.03
N VAL A 362 -13.52 5.63 -9.02
CA VAL A 362 -13.41 4.51 -8.07
C VAL A 362 -12.65 5.01 -6.84
N ALA A 363 -13.40 5.64 -5.93
CA ALA A 363 -12.85 6.21 -4.70
C ALA A 363 -12.78 5.21 -3.53
N GLN A 364 -13.48 4.09 -3.63
CA GLN A 364 -13.61 3.10 -2.57
C GLN A 364 -12.75 1.86 -2.82
N SER A 365 -12.42 1.10 -1.77
CA SER A 365 -11.64 -0.13 -1.91
C SER A 365 -12.38 -1.15 -2.79
N PRO A 366 -11.71 -1.80 -3.76
CA PRO A 366 -12.32 -2.90 -4.50
C PRO A 366 -12.66 -4.08 -3.58
N ALA A 367 -13.63 -4.90 -3.98
CA ALA A 367 -13.85 -6.22 -3.40
C ALA A 367 -13.36 -7.30 -4.38
N VAL A 368 -12.83 -8.40 -3.87
CA VAL A 368 -12.28 -9.46 -4.71
C VAL A 368 -12.78 -10.81 -4.22
N ALA A 369 -13.40 -11.57 -5.12
CA ALA A 369 -13.95 -12.89 -4.82
C ALA A 369 -14.07 -13.70 -6.13
N ASP A 370 -13.87 -15.02 -6.05
CA ASP A 370 -14.15 -15.97 -7.14
C ASP A 370 -13.61 -15.56 -8.52
N GLY A 371 -12.39 -15.03 -8.56
CA GLY A 371 -11.74 -14.62 -9.80
C GLY A 371 -12.33 -13.36 -10.43
N ARG A 372 -13.05 -12.54 -9.64
CA ARG A 372 -13.65 -11.27 -10.04
C ARG A 372 -13.25 -10.14 -9.09
N VAL A 373 -13.17 -8.94 -9.64
CA VAL A 373 -12.91 -7.69 -8.92
C VAL A 373 -14.14 -6.82 -9.08
N TYR A 374 -14.73 -6.42 -7.97
CA TYR A 374 -15.90 -5.57 -7.92
C TYR A 374 -15.49 -4.17 -7.50
N VAL A 375 -15.83 -3.19 -8.33
CA VAL A 375 -15.58 -1.77 -8.06
C VAL A 375 -16.89 -1.02 -8.08
N ALA A 376 -17.00 -0.07 -7.15
CA ALA A 376 -18.11 0.86 -7.09
C ALA A 376 -17.60 2.25 -7.47
N SER A 377 -18.35 2.90 -8.34
CA SER A 377 -18.08 4.26 -8.79
C SER A 377 -18.99 5.27 -8.08
N VAL A 378 -18.44 6.45 -7.82
CA VAL A 378 -19.20 7.60 -7.32
C VAL A 378 -20.24 8.07 -8.35
N SER A 379 -20.13 7.69 -9.64
CA SER A 379 -21.20 7.96 -10.62
C SER A 379 -22.45 7.09 -10.43
N GLY A 380 -22.41 6.08 -9.55
CA GLY A 380 -23.52 5.15 -9.31
C GLY A 380 -23.37 3.80 -10.02
N VAL A 381 -22.31 3.62 -10.81
CA VAL A 381 -22.06 2.38 -11.55
C VAL A 381 -21.26 1.39 -10.70
N VAL A 382 -21.76 0.17 -10.56
CA VAL A 382 -21.03 -0.98 -10.01
C VAL A 382 -20.56 -1.83 -11.17
N SER A 383 -19.27 -2.19 -11.21
CA SER A 383 -18.68 -2.99 -12.28
C SER A 383 -17.99 -4.23 -11.70
N ALA A 384 -18.18 -5.37 -12.35
CA ALA A 384 -17.35 -6.56 -12.12
C ALA A 384 -16.35 -6.74 -13.25
N LEU A 385 -15.09 -6.95 -12.89
CA LEU A 385 -14.01 -7.21 -13.82
C LEU A 385 -13.42 -8.61 -13.58
N GLY A 386 -12.95 -9.27 -14.63
CA GLY A 386 -12.18 -10.51 -14.49
C GLY A 386 -10.87 -10.24 -13.75
N ALA A 387 -10.61 -10.95 -12.65
CA ALA A 387 -9.39 -10.76 -11.85
C ALA A 387 -8.11 -11.05 -12.64
N SER A 388 -8.20 -11.97 -13.61
CA SER A 388 -7.10 -12.38 -14.48
C SER A 388 -6.84 -11.42 -15.65
N SER A 389 -7.90 -10.92 -16.30
CA SER A 389 -7.85 -10.20 -17.57
C SER A 389 -8.12 -8.69 -17.47
N GLY A 390 -8.86 -8.24 -16.45
CA GLY A 390 -9.38 -6.87 -16.37
C GLY A 390 -10.55 -6.58 -17.30
N GLU A 391 -11.10 -7.61 -17.97
CA GLU A 391 -12.29 -7.45 -18.81
C GLU A 391 -13.50 -7.14 -17.94
N VAL A 392 -14.30 -6.15 -18.34
CA VAL A 392 -15.56 -5.82 -17.68
C VAL A 392 -16.59 -6.89 -18.02
N LEU A 393 -16.99 -7.68 -17.03
CA LEU A 393 -17.92 -8.79 -17.16
C LEU A 393 -19.38 -8.32 -17.14
N TRP A 394 -19.68 -7.35 -16.27
CA TRP A 394 -20.98 -6.70 -16.19
C TRP A 394 -20.85 -5.32 -15.54
N GLN A 395 -21.84 -4.47 -15.80
CA GLN A 395 -22.01 -3.17 -15.14
C GLN A 395 -23.48 -2.96 -14.81
N THR A 396 -23.72 -2.38 -13.64
CA THR A 396 -25.06 -2.08 -13.13
C THR A 396 -25.10 -0.65 -12.64
N ASP A 397 -26.01 0.15 -13.17
CA ASP A 397 -26.29 1.49 -12.69
C ASP A 397 -27.29 1.42 -11.53
N MET A 398 -26.88 1.91 -10.36
CA MET A 398 -27.70 1.95 -9.15
C MET A 398 -28.66 3.15 -9.12
N GLY A 399 -28.56 4.08 -10.08
CA GLY A 399 -29.36 5.31 -10.14
C GLY A 399 -29.02 6.33 -9.04
N SER A 400 -28.03 6.04 -8.21
CA SER A 400 -27.54 6.89 -7.12
C SER A 400 -26.04 6.62 -6.91
N PRO A 401 -25.22 7.65 -6.59
CA PRO A 401 -23.82 7.48 -6.24
C PRO A 401 -23.61 6.36 -5.23
N VAL A 402 -22.70 5.42 -5.54
CA VAL A 402 -22.32 4.36 -4.60
C VAL A 402 -21.18 4.89 -3.73
N THR A 403 -21.46 5.06 -2.45
CA THR A 403 -20.53 5.74 -1.53
C THR A 403 -19.83 4.82 -0.55
N ALA A 404 -20.31 3.58 -0.38
CA ALA A 404 -19.67 2.56 0.42
C ALA A 404 -18.80 1.62 -0.44
N ALA A 405 -17.69 1.13 0.10
CA ALA A 405 -16.90 0.12 -0.59
C ALA A 405 -17.69 -1.20 -0.69
N PRO A 406 -17.73 -1.86 -1.86
CA PRO A 406 -18.54 -3.06 -2.08
C PRO A 406 -18.10 -4.21 -1.17
N THR A 407 -19.03 -5.03 -0.72
CA THR A 407 -18.73 -6.25 0.07
C THR A 407 -19.28 -7.46 -0.69
N VAL A 408 -18.49 -8.52 -0.85
CA VAL A 408 -18.98 -9.76 -1.46
C VAL A 408 -19.27 -10.78 -0.37
N ALA A 409 -20.44 -11.37 -0.41
CA ALA A 409 -20.88 -12.34 0.57
C ALA A 409 -21.59 -13.50 -0.14
N GLY A 410 -20.92 -14.65 -0.18
CA GLY A 410 -21.30 -15.77 -1.03
C GLY A 410 -21.38 -15.33 -2.49
N THR A 411 -22.58 -15.42 -3.07
CA THR A 411 -22.87 -15.05 -4.46
C THR A 411 -23.48 -13.65 -4.62
N THR A 412 -23.46 -12.81 -3.58
CA THR A 412 -24.08 -11.49 -3.59
C THR A 412 -23.06 -10.38 -3.36
N VAL A 413 -23.10 -9.33 -4.18
CA VAL A 413 -22.33 -8.10 -4.03
C VAL A 413 -23.21 -7.05 -3.36
N LEU A 414 -22.77 -6.57 -2.21
CA LEU A 414 -23.44 -5.57 -1.40
C LEU A 414 -22.86 -4.19 -1.65
N VAL A 415 -23.74 -3.23 -1.88
CA VAL A 415 -23.38 -1.83 -2.08
C VAL A 415 -24.30 -0.93 -1.28
N GLY A 416 -23.74 0.18 -0.80
CA GLY A 416 -24.48 1.23 -0.10
C GLY A 416 -24.43 2.53 -0.89
N THR A 417 -25.58 3.15 -1.10
CA THR A 417 -25.72 4.36 -1.92
C THR A 417 -25.83 5.63 -1.08
N GLU A 418 -25.64 6.77 -1.76
CA GLU A 418 -25.89 8.09 -1.19
C GLU A 418 -27.37 8.33 -0.86
N SER A 419 -28.30 7.71 -1.60
CA SER A 419 -29.73 7.77 -1.31
C SER A 419 -30.14 7.01 -0.03
N GLY A 420 -29.23 6.27 0.59
CA GLY A 420 -29.53 5.46 1.78
C GLY A 420 -30.07 4.07 1.47
N THR A 421 -29.86 3.57 0.25
CA THR A 421 -30.23 2.22 -0.15
C THR A 421 -29.04 1.27 0.01
N VAL A 422 -29.22 0.16 0.73
CA VAL A 422 -28.34 -1.01 0.62
C VAL A 422 -28.93 -1.94 -0.42
N ALA A 423 -28.13 -2.37 -1.39
CA ALA A 423 -28.57 -3.26 -2.43
C ALA A 423 -27.69 -4.52 -2.49
N GLY A 424 -28.33 -5.65 -2.79
CA GLY A 424 -27.69 -6.90 -3.14
C GLY A 424 -27.77 -7.14 -4.64
N LEU A 425 -26.62 -7.24 -5.30
CA LEU A 425 -26.48 -7.61 -6.71
C LEU A 425 -26.01 -9.06 -6.80
N ASP A 426 -26.49 -9.81 -7.79
CA ASP A 426 -25.94 -11.14 -8.09
C ASP A 426 -24.49 -11.00 -8.61
N ALA A 427 -23.56 -11.73 -8.01
CA ALA A 427 -22.13 -11.63 -8.31
C ALA A 427 -21.76 -12.10 -9.73
N SER A 428 -22.57 -12.97 -10.33
CA SER A 428 -22.32 -13.56 -11.65
C SER A 428 -22.72 -12.64 -12.79
N ASN A 429 -23.85 -11.93 -12.65
CA ASN A 429 -24.48 -11.18 -13.74
C ASN A 429 -24.80 -9.70 -13.41
N GLY A 430 -24.64 -9.27 -12.15
CA GLY A 430 -24.86 -7.90 -11.72
C GLY A 430 -26.33 -7.51 -11.52
N GLN A 431 -27.28 -8.44 -11.66
CA GLN A 431 -28.70 -8.13 -11.50
C GLN A 431 -29.03 -7.78 -10.05
N LEU A 432 -29.80 -6.70 -9.89
CA LEU A 432 -30.34 -6.29 -8.60
C LEU A 432 -31.29 -7.37 -8.07
N SER A 433 -30.90 -8.00 -6.98
CA SER A 433 -31.68 -9.05 -6.32
C SER A 433 -32.65 -8.47 -5.30
N TRP A 434 -32.21 -7.45 -4.55
CA TRP A 434 -33.01 -6.79 -3.52
C TRP A 434 -32.43 -5.42 -3.17
N GLY A 435 -33.25 -4.57 -2.53
CA GLY A 435 -32.84 -3.30 -1.95
C GLY A 435 -33.52 -3.10 -0.59
N PHE A 436 -32.78 -2.52 0.35
CA PHE A 436 -33.25 -2.13 1.68
C PHE A 436 -32.98 -0.64 1.88
N GLU A 437 -34.01 0.12 2.27
CA GLU A 437 -33.91 1.56 2.49
C GLU A 437 -33.64 1.88 3.96
N THR A 438 -32.60 2.65 4.21
CA THR A 438 -32.29 3.26 5.51
C THR A 438 -32.76 4.72 5.52
N GLY A 439 -32.76 5.39 6.68
CA GLY A 439 -33.18 6.79 6.80
C GLY A 439 -32.15 7.81 6.32
N GLY A 440 -30.94 7.38 5.92
CA GLY A 440 -29.86 8.28 5.55
C GLY A 440 -28.77 7.61 4.71
N LYS A 441 -27.83 8.43 4.22
CA LYS A 441 -26.69 8.00 3.39
C LYS A 441 -25.89 6.86 4.02
N ILE A 442 -25.41 5.93 3.19
CA ILE A 442 -24.54 4.82 3.61
C ILE A 442 -23.12 5.06 3.09
N THR A 443 -22.20 5.35 4.00
CA THR A 443 -20.75 5.45 3.68
C THR A 443 -19.94 4.28 4.19
N GLY A 444 -20.35 3.66 5.29
CA GLY A 444 -19.68 2.48 5.82
C GLY A 444 -20.02 1.26 4.96
N SER A 445 -19.01 0.45 4.65
CA SER A 445 -19.23 -0.83 3.96
C SER A 445 -20.24 -1.69 4.71
N PRO A 446 -21.25 -2.27 4.02
CA PRO A 446 -22.09 -3.30 4.62
C PRO A 446 -21.23 -4.49 5.08
N VAL A 447 -21.49 -4.99 6.29
CA VAL A 447 -20.70 -6.05 6.92
C VAL A 447 -21.57 -7.28 7.11
N VAL A 448 -21.11 -8.45 6.68
CA VAL A 448 -21.83 -9.72 6.86
C VAL A 448 -21.05 -10.59 7.82
N ALA A 449 -21.65 -10.87 8.97
CA ALA A 449 -21.06 -11.68 10.02
C ALA A 449 -22.06 -12.78 10.41
N GLY A 450 -21.77 -14.02 10.01
CA GLY A 450 -22.66 -15.15 10.22
C GLY A 450 -23.87 -15.03 9.29
N THR A 451 -25.06 -15.00 9.90
CA THR A 451 -26.36 -14.83 9.26
C THR A 451 -26.90 -13.40 9.40
N THR A 452 -26.06 -12.41 9.72
CA THR A 452 -26.52 -11.04 9.96
C THR A 452 -25.75 -10.06 9.10
N LEU A 453 -26.50 -9.19 8.42
CA LEU A 453 -26.00 -8.05 7.68
C LEU A 453 -26.10 -6.79 8.55
N TYR A 454 -24.96 -6.16 8.78
CA TYR A 454 -24.81 -4.93 9.53
C TYR A 454 -24.64 -3.74 8.58
N VAL A 455 -25.48 -2.73 8.77
CA VAL A 455 -25.51 -1.52 7.93
C VAL A 455 -25.49 -0.30 8.84
N VAL A 456 -24.48 0.56 8.64
CA VAL A 456 -24.41 1.87 9.28
C VAL A 456 -24.99 2.94 8.37
N SER A 457 -25.79 3.84 8.93
CA SER A 457 -26.40 4.94 8.18
C SER A 457 -26.16 6.29 8.85
N HIS A 458 -26.19 7.35 8.03
CA HIS A 458 -26.06 8.74 8.48
C HIS A 458 -27.28 9.22 9.26
N ASP A 459 -28.37 8.46 9.30
CA ASP A 459 -29.50 8.70 10.23
C ASP A 459 -29.15 8.37 11.70
N GLY A 460 -27.96 7.81 11.92
CA GLY A 460 -27.40 7.48 13.22
C GLY A 460 -27.73 6.09 13.72
N ASN A 461 -28.38 5.26 12.90
CA ASN A 461 -28.67 3.87 13.22
C ASN A 461 -27.61 2.91 12.66
N LEU A 462 -27.23 1.94 13.49
CA LEU A 462 -26.72 0.64 13.03
C LEU A 462 -27.92 -0.29 12.91
N TYR A 463 -28.15 -0.84 11.72
CA TYR A 463 -29.15 -1.86 11.45
C TYR A 463 -28.51 -3.24 11.44
N ALA A 464 -29.09 -4.18 12.20
CA ALA A 464 -28.80 -5.60 12.08
C ALA A 464 -29.96 -6.29 11.35
N LEU A 465 -29.71 -6.70 10.12
CA LEU A 465 -30.68 -7.33 9.22
C LEU A 465 -30.41 -8.84 9.22
N GLU A 466 -31.44 -9.63 9.47
CA GLU A 466 -31.27 -11.08 9.63
C GLU A 466 -31.38 -11.83 8.30
N ALA A 467 -30.64 -12.94 8.25
CA ALA A 467 -30.81 -13.97 7.27
C ALA A 467 -31.85 -14.99 7.61
N VAL A 468 -32.96 -14.96 6.88
CA VAL A 468 -33.78 -16.15 6.74
C VAL A 468 -33.08 -17.05 5.70
N PRO A 469 -32.74 -18.31 6.07
CA PRO A 469 -32.05 -19.25 5.19
C PRO A 469 -32.87 -19.67 3.96
#